data_AF-A0A099KJ19-F1
#
_entry.id   AF-A0A099KJ19-F1
#
_cell.length_a   1.000
_cell.length_b   1.000
_cell.length_c   1.000
_cell.angle_alpha   90.00
_cell.angle_beta   90.00
_cell.angle_gamma   90.00
#
_symmetry.space_group_name_H-M   'P 1'
#
loop_
_entity.id
_entity.type
_entity.pdbx_description
1 polymer ?
#
loop_
_entity_poly.entity_id
_entity_poly.type
_entity_poly.pdbx_seq_one_letter_code
_entity_poly.pdbx_strand_id
1 'polypeptide(L)'
;MNQWKFQLLPSKKDALGVGEGFRMDSVAEQIEREVNEALPYRFKFHKIGKIVVWLGPRNDQEDYVEQMGVSLQLYENFCADSYIKSSDEQKQELLKVIIRDVFNWFSDNFDDSEFFVNKVKSQVAWVH
;
A
#
# COMPACT_ATOMS: atom_id res chain seq x y z
N MET A 1 3.06 -19.77 -6.92
CA MET A 1 3.63 -18.65 -6.13
C MET A 1 2.55 -17.60 -5.98
N ASN A 2 2.19 -17.20 -4.77
CA ASN A 2 1.23 -16.10 -4.59
C ASN A 2 1.91 -14.80 -5.05
N GLN A 3 1.44 -14.25 -6.17
CA GLN A 3 1.87 -12.95 -6.65
C GLN A 3 1.30 -11.90 -5.69
N TRP A 4 2.17 -11.13 -5.04
CA TRP A 4 1.76 -10.01 -4.17
C TRP A 4 1.09 -8.94 -5.03
N LYS A 5 -0.18 -8.69 -4.75
CA LYS A 5 -1.08 -7.74 -5.43
C LYS A 5 -1.07 -6.36 -4.77
N PHE A 6 -0.69 -6.27 -3.50
CA PHE A 6 -0.54 -5.01 -2.77
C PHE A 6 0.81 -5.00 -2.05
N GLN A 7 1.51 -3.87 -2.08
CA GLN A 7 2.81 -3.71 -1.43
C GLN A 7 3.04 -2.26 -1.00
N LEU A 8 3.64 -2.07 0.15
CA LEU A 8 4.15 -0.84 0.72
C LEU A 8 5.67 -0.84 0.58
N LEU A 9 6.24 0.28 0.14
CA LEU A 9 7.69 0.47 0.04
C LEU A 9 8.04 1.86 0.58
N PRO A 10 9.12 2.03 1.36
CA PRO A 10 9.62 3.36 1.66
C PRO A 10 10.14 4.00 0.37
N SER A 11 9.91 5.29 0.19
CA SER A 11 10.37 6.06 -0.97
C SER A 11 11.88 6.20 -1.04
N LYS A 12 12.56 6.11 0.10
CA LYS A 12 14.02 6.16 0.21
C LYS A 12 14.58 4.77 0.53
N LYS A 13 15.63 4.38 -0.20
CA LYS A 13 16.35 3.13 0.04
C LYS A 13 16.93 3.13 1.46
N ASP A 14 16.81 1.99 2.14
CA ASP A 14 17.31 1.73 3.50
C ASP A 14 16.72 2.67 4.57
N ALA A 15 15.60 3.35 4.28
CA ALA A 15 15.02 4.38 5.16
C ALA A 15 14.59 3.85 6.53
N LEU A 16 14.26 2.57 6.64
CA LEU A 16 13.75 1.95 7.86
C LEU A 16 14.79 1.13 8.62
N GLY A 17 16.00 0.94 8.07
CA GLY A 17 17.09 0.20 8.73
C GLY A 17 16.82 -1.27 9.04
N VAL A 18 15.70 -1.84 8.60
CA VAL A 18 15.25 -3.22 8.87
C VAL A 18 15.72 -4.25 7.82
N GLY A 19 16.58 -3.84 6.89
CA GLY A 19 17.15 -4.69 5.85
C GLY A 19 17.69 -3.86 4.68
N GLU A 20 18.19 -4.54 3.65
CA GLU A 20 18.65 -3.88 2.42
C GLU A 20 17.48 -3.57 1.48
N GLY A 21 17.53 -2.39 0.85
CA GLY A 21 16.64 -1.98 -0.23
C GLY A 21 15.43 -1.18 0.24
N PHE A 22 14.26 -1.52 -0.29
CA PHE A 22 13.00 -0.81 -0.04
C PHE A 22 12.04 -1.64 0.82
N ARG A 23 12.57 -2.42 1.77
CA ARG A 23 11.72 -3.29 2.59
C ARG A 23 11.11 -2.52 3.75
N MET A 24 9.83 -2.78 3.99
CA MET A 24 9.17 -2.41 5.24
C MET A 24 9.51 -3.41 6.36
N ASP A 25 9.08 -3.12 7.59
CA ASP A 25 9.25 -4.01 8.74
C ASP A 25 8.15 -5.09 8.82
N SER A 26 8.24 -5.98 9.81
CA SER A 26 7.30 -7.10 9.97
C SER A 26 5.86 -6.66 10.23
N VAL A 27 5.66 -5.46 10.79
CA VAL A 27 4.33 -4.88 11.00
C VAL A 27 3.65 -4.60 9.66
N ALA A 28 4.38 -3.98 8.73
CA ALA A 28 3.89 -3.75 7.38
C ALA A 28 3.65 -5.07 6.64
N GLU A 29 4.56 -6.05 6.76
CA GLU A 29 4.41 -7.36 6.10
C GLU A 29 3.10 -8.05 6.51
N GLN A 30 2.74 -7.97 7.80
CA GLN A 30 1.50 -8.52 8.31
C GLN A 30 0.27 -7.83 7.69
N ILE A 31 0.26 -6.50 7.66
CA ILE A 31 -0.85 -5.72 7.09
C ILE A 31 -0.99 -5.96 5.59
N GLU A 32 0.14 -5.97 4.86
CA GLU A 32 0.14 -6.27 3.44
C GLU A 32 -0.45 -7.67 3.18
N ARG A 33 -0.13 -8.66 4.03
CA ARG A 33 -0.68 -10.01 3.92
C ARG A 33 -2.20 -10.02 4.08
N GLU A 34 -2.74 -9.35 5.09
CA GLU A 34 -4.19 -9.22 5.31
C GLU A 34 -4.88 -8.63 4.08
N VAL A 35 -4.33 -7.55 3.50
CA VAL A 35 -4.87 -6.93 2.28
C VAL A 35 -4.77 -7.87 1.08
N ASN A 36 -3.63 -8.54 0.89
CA ASN A 36 -3.42 -9.45 -0.23
C ASN A 36 -4.33 -10.67 -0.21
N GLU A 37 -4.63 -11.19 0.99
CA GLU A 37 -5.58 -12.28 1.20
C GLU A 37 -7.01 -11.86 0.86
N ALA A 38 -7.38 -10.62 1.17
CA ALA A 38 -8.69 -10.06 0.84
C ALA A 38 -8.87 -9.71 -0.65
N LEU A 39 -7.77 -9.42 -1.36
CA LEU A 39 -7.82 -9.08 -2.77
C LEU A 39 -8.18 -10.30 -3.64
N PRO A 40 -9.09 -10.17 -4.63
CA PRO A 40 -9.56 -11.29 -5.45
C PRO A 40 -8.41 -11.97 -6.21
N TYR A 41 -8.50 -13.30 -6.42
CA TYR A 41 -7.44 -14.07 -7.09
C TYR A 41 -7.11 -13.56 -8.50
N ARG A 42 -8.14 -13.22 -9.29
CA ARG A 42 -8.00 -12.45 -10.54
C ARG A 42 -8.14 -10.96 -10.24
N PHE A 43 -7.14 -10.39 -9.58
CA PHE A 43 -7.04 -8.94 -9.44
C PHE A 43 -6.66 -8.35 -10.79
N LYS A 44 -7.62 -7.72 -11.47
CA LYS A 44 -7.42 -6.99 -12.71
C LYS A 44 -8.33 -5.77 -12.68
N PHE A 45 -7.76 -4.67 -12.23
CA PHE A 45 -8.36 -3.34 -12.22
C PHE A 45 -7.57 -2.54 -13.25
N HIS A 46 -8.20 -1.90 -14.24
CA HIS A 46 -7.45 -1.07 -15.19
C HIS A 46 -6.24 -1.74 -15.91
N LYS A 47 -6.27 -3.06 -16.16
CA LYS A 47 -5.11 -3.88 -16.63
C LYS A 47 -3.93 -3.95 -15.65
N ILE A 48 -4.10 -3.40 -14.45
CA ILE A 48 -3.21 -3.49 -13.31
C ILE A 48 -3.48 -4.81 -12.56
N GLY A 49 -2.40 -5.54 -12.29
CA GLY A 49 -2.37 -6.75 -11.48
C GLY A 49 -1.68 -6.57 -10.13
N LYS A 50 -1.13 -5.38 -9.84
CA LYS A 50 -0.44 -5.07 -8.59
C LYS A 50 -0.51 -3.58 -8.26
N ILE A 51 -0.77 -3.26 -7.00
CA ILE A 51 -0.67 -1.93 -6.41
C ILE A 51 0.61 -1.87 -5.56
N VAL A 52 1.38 -0.82 -5.74
CA VAL A 52 2.54 -0.47 -4.91
C VAL A 52 2.32 0.93 -4.39
N VAL A 53 2.45 1.12 -3.08
CA VAL A 53 2.41 2.43 -2.43
C VAL A 53 3.81 2.79 -1.95
N TRP A 54 4.35 3.87 -2.50
CA TRP A 54 5.62 4.46 -2.08
C TRP A 54 5.38 5.44 -0.93
N LEU A 55 6.04 5.21 0.20
CA LEU A 55 5.84 5.94 1.45
C LEU A 55 6.95 6.97 1.66
N GLY A 56 6.58 8.24 1.60
CA GLY A 56 7.43 9.40 1.83
C GLY A 56 7.73 10.16 0.54
N PRO A 57 8.38 11.33 0.63
CA PRO A 57 8.58 12.22 -0.50
C PRO A 57 9.47 11.60 -1.59
N ARG A 58 9.09 11.83 -2.85
CA ARG A 58 9.87 11.54 -4.07
C ARG A 58 9.75 12.70 -5.04
N ASN A 59 10.88 13.20 -5.51
CA ASN A 59 10.93 14.32 -6.47
C ASN A 59 10.88 13.84 -7.92
N ASP A 60 11.02 12.54 -8.17
CA ASP A 60 11.21 11.92 -9.48
C ASP A 60 9.96 11.24 -10.03
N GLN A 61 8.81 11.34 -9.35
CA GLN A 61 7.62 10.57 -9.68
C GLN A 61 6.34 11.38 -9.45
N GLU A 62 5.36 11.22 -10.36
CA GLU A 62 4.00 11.71 -10.16
C GLU A 62 3.30 10.96 -9.02
N ASP A 63 2.25 11.57 -8.46
CA ASP A 63 1.47 10.99 -7.35
C ASP A 63 0.89 9.62 -7.71
N TYR A 64 0.59 9.39 -8.98
CA TYR A 64 0.10 8.13 -9.50
C TYR A 64 0.66 7.85 -10.89
N VAL A 65 1.15 6.63 -11.12
CA VAL A 65 1.53 6.18 -12.46
C VAL A 65 1.24 4.68 -12.65
N GLU A 66 0.72 4.31 -13.81
CA GLU A 66 0.57 2.92 -14.22
C GLU A 66 1.70 2.48 -15.14
N GLN A 67 2.46 1.44 -14.77
CA GLN A 67 3.52 0.88 -15.60
C GLN A 67 3.47 -0.64 -15.62
N MET A 68 3.44 -1.22 -16.83
CA MET A 68 3.49 -2.67 -17.05
C MET A 68 2.46 -3.48 -16.22
N GLY A 69 1.26 -2.92 -16.00
CA GLY A 69 0.23 -3.55 -15.17
C GLY A 69 0.50 -3.46 -13.67
N VAL A 70 1.30 -2.49 -13.23
CA VAL A 70 1.52 -2.12 -11.84
C VAL A 70 1.09 -0.67 -11.63
N SER A 71 0.25 -0.44 -10.64
CA SER A 71 -0.06 0.88 -10.12
C SER A 71 1.02 1.29 -9.14
N LEU A 72 1.62 2.46 -9.33
CA LEU A 72 2.51 3.08 -8.35
C LEU A 72 1.83 4.33 -7.80
N GLN A 73 1.43 4.29 -6.53
CA GLN A 73 0.86 5.43 -5.80
C GLN A 73 1.92 6.01 -4.86
N LEU A 74 2.10 7.32 -4.85
CA LEU A 74 2.92 8.02 -3.86
C LEU A 74 2.03 8.43 -2.68
N TYR A 75 2.51 8.19 -1.46
CA TYR A 75 1.96 8.73 -0.23
C TYR A 75 3.03 9.60 0.42
N GLU A 76 3.00 10.90 0.09
CA GLU A 76 4.08 11.84 0.43
C GLU A 76 4.21 12.07 1.94
N ASN A 77 3.09 12.08 2.66
CA ASN A 77 2.99 12.47 4.08
C ASN A 77 3.53 11.42 5.08
N PHE A 78 4.37 10.49 4.64
CA PHE A 78 4.98 9.48 5.51
C PHE A 78 6.37 9.91 5.99
N CYS A 79 6.60 9.79 7.31
CA CYS A 79 7.87 10.09 7.96
C CYS A 79 8.51 8.81 8.53
N ALA A 80 9.57 8.33 7.87
CA ALA A 80 10.32 7.14 8.29
C ALA A 80 10.88 7.27 9.72
N ASP A 81 11.46 8.42 10.08
CA ASP A 81 12.05 8.64 11.40
C ASP A 81 11.01 8.56 12.53
N SER A 82 9.80 9.04 12.28
CA SER A 82 8.68 8.95 13.23
C SER A 82 8.14 7.52 13.31
N TYR A 83 8.03 6.85 12.16
CA TYR A 83 7.59 5.46 12.06
C TYR A 83 8.48 4.51 12.88
N ILE A 84 9.81 4.61 12.73
CA ILE A 84 10.77 3.72 13.43
C ILE A 84 10.70 3.88 14.96
N LYS A 85 10.39 5.09 15.45
CA LYS A 85 10.28 5.39 16.89
C LYS A 85 8.92 5.02 17.48
N SER A 86 7.94 4.71 16.64
CA SER A 86 6.59 4.37 17.07
C SER A 86 6.51 2.93 17.58
N SER A 87 5.57 2.65 18.49
CA SER A 87 5.25 1.27 18.89
C SER A 87 4.63 0.51 17.71
N ASP A 88 4.65 -0.83 17.78
CA ASP A 88 4.04 -1.66 16.73
C ASP A 88 2.55 -1.36 16.54
N GLU A 89 1.82 -1.08 17.63
CA GLU A 89 0.41 -0.67 17.59
C GLU A 89 0.23 0.67 16.85
N GLN A 90 1.10 1.66 17.11
CA GLN A 90 1.06 2.95 16.42
C GLN A 90 1.41 2.81 14.94
N LYS A 91 2.38 1.96 14.60
CA LYS A 91 2.72 1.64 13.21
C LYS A 91 1.54 0.98 12.51
N GLN A 92 0.88 0.02 13.15
CA GLN A 92 -0.30 -0.64 12.59
C GLN A 92 -1.39 0.38 12.26
N GLU A 93 -1.77 1.23 13.22
CA GLU A 93 -2.82 2.23 13.00
C GLU A 93 -2.45 3.23 11.90
N LEU A 94 -1.20 3.70 11.86
CA LEU A 94 -0.72 4.57 10.79
C LEU A 94 -0.84 3.90 9.42
N LEU A 95 -0.36 2.66 9.27
CA LEU A 95 -0.42 1.94 8.00
C LEU A 95 -1.85 1.66 7.56
N LYS A 96 -2.75 1.34 8.49
CA LYS A 96 -4.18 1.17 8.21
C LYS A 96 -4.80 2.45 7.65
N VAL A 97 -4.49 3.61 8.26
CA VAL A 97 -4.95 4.91 7.77
C VAL A 97 -4.45 5.17 6.35
N ILE A 98 -3.15 4.98 6.09
CA ILE A 98 -2.56 5.15 4.76
C ILE A 98 -3.26 4.29 3.72
N ILE A 99 -3.53 3.02 4.04
CA ILE A 99 -4.21 2.09 3.12
C ILE A 99 -5.65 2.54 2.83
N ARG A 100 -6.39 3.00 3.85
CA ARG A 100 -7.73 3.56 3.66
C ARG A 100 -7.69 4.79 2.75
N ASP A 101 -6.76 5.70 2.98
CA ASP A 101 -6.63 6.92 2.18
C ASP A 101 -6.31 6.58 0.72
N VAL A 102 -5.40 5.63 0.48
CA VAL A 102 -5.08 5.15 -0.87
C VAL A 102 -6.30 4.48 -1.53
N PHE A 103 -7.05 3.64 -0.81
CA PHE A 103 -8.24 3.00 -1.38
C PHE A 103 -9.39 3.96 -1.64
N ASN A 104 -9.56 4.98 -0.80
CA ASN A 104 -10.52 6.05 -1.04
C ASN A 104 -10.10 6.86 -2.28
N TRP A 105 -8.81 7.19 -2.41
CA TRP A 105 -8.30 7.83 -3.62
C TRP A 105 -8.57 6.99 -4.88
N PHE A 106 -8.36 5.67 -4.85
CA PHE A 106 -8.75 4.80 -5.98
C PHE A 106 -10.25 4.84 -6.27
N SER A 107 -11.08 4.83 -5.21
CA SER A 107 -12.55 4.90 -5.33
C SER A 107 -13.02 6.19 -5.98
N ASP A 108 -12.38 7.31 -5.62
CA ASP A 108 -12.75 8.64 -6.09
C ASP A 108 -12.25 8.92 -7.52
N ASN A 109 -11.19 8.24 -7.96
CA ASN A 109 -10.54 8.50 -9.25
C ASN A 109 -10.84 7.45 -10.34
N PHE A 110 -11.33 6.26 -9.98
CA PHE A 110 -11.57 5.18 -10.95
C PHE A 110 -12.86 4.41 -10.68
N ASP A 111 -13.76 4.43 -11.66
CA ASP A 111 -15.07 3.77 -11.58
C ASP A 111 -14.98 2.24 -11.38
N ASP A 112 -13.94 1.57 -11.90
CA ASP A 112 -13.78 0.11 -11.77
C ASP A 112 -13.05 -0.32 -10.49
N SER A 113 -12.64 0.63 -9.63
CA SER A 113 -11.95 0.33 -8.37
C SER A 113 -12.87 -0.31 -7.32
N GLU A 114 -14.18 -0.06 -7.42
CA GLU A 114 -15.20 -0.64 -6.56
C GLU A 114 -15.08 -2.17 -6.48
N PHE A 115 -14.70 -2.83 -7.57
CA PHE A 115 -14.59 -4.30 -7.64
C PHE A 115 -13.54 -4.89 -6.70
N PHE A 116 -12.51 -4.14 -6.32
CA PHE A 116 -11.52 -4.60 -5.36
C PHE A 116 -11.62 -3.88 -4.03
N VAL A 117 -11.90 -2.57 -4.00
CA VAL A 117 -12.03 -1.81 -2.75
C VAL A 117 -13.19 -2.35 -1.92
N ASN A 118 -14.36 -2.61 -2.51
CA ASN A 118 -15.50 -3.17 -1.78
C ASN A 118 -15.25 -4.61 -1.32
N LYS A 119 -14.46 -5.39 -2.06
CA LYS A 119 -14.05 -6.73 -1.62
C LYS A 119 -13.14 -6.67 -0.40
N VAL A 120 -12.16 -5.78 -0.40
CA VAL A 120 -11.27 -5.62 0.76
C VAL A 120 -12.07 -5.07 1.95
N LYS A 121 -12.91 -4.05 1.76
CA LYS A 121 -13.82 -3.53 2.79
C LYS A 121 -14.75 -4.62 3.36
N SER A 122 -15.20 -5.59 2.56
CA SER A 122 -16.06 -6.68 3.04
C SER A 122 -15.35 -7.79 3.82
N GLN A 123 -14.02 -7.90 3.71
CA GLN A 123 -13.24 -9.01 4.29
C GLN A 123 -12.28 -8.54 5.38
N VAL A 124 -11.92 -7.26 5.39
CA VAL A 124 -10.99 -6.66 6.35
C VAL A 124 -11.74 -5.61 7.16
N ALA A 125 -12.12 -5.96 8.38
CA ALA A 125 -13.01 -5.18 9.23
C ALA A 125 -12.51 -3.75 9.55
N TRP A 126 -11.20 -3.52 9.45
CA TRP A 126 -10.64 -2.19 9.69
C TRP A 126 -10.58 -1.33 8.43
N VAL A 127 -10.95 -1.79 7.23
CA VAL A 127 -10.83 -0.98 6.00
C VAL A 127 -12.07 -0.09 5.74
N HIS A 128 -13.09 -0.17 6.61
CA HIS A 128 -14.27 0.69 6.58
C HIS A 128 -13.95 2.18 6.77
#